data_AF-A0AAP2CDY0-F1
#
_entry.id   AF-A0AAP2CDY0-F1
#
_cell.length_a   1.000
_cell.length_b   1.000
_cell.length_c   1.000
_cell.angle_alpha   90.00
_cell.angle_beta   90.00
_cell.angle_gamma   90.00
#
_symmetry.space_group_name_H-M   'P 1'
#
loop_
_entity.id
_entity.type
_entity.pdbx_description
1 polymer ?
#
loop_
_entity_poly.entity_id
_entity_poly.type
_entity_poly.pdbx_seq_one_letter_code
_entity_poly.pdbx_strand_id
1 'polypeptide(L)'
;MDRSSLDDFVASAALLAGHLTRQCEKAVSDQASAAAELRQVAEGASRSLTAGKAELADAARAAIGEALAREIPAVVEAIARTGDRLGQVTDRLQREQASAGARMRIISWQSLATLCAASALVVAGTAYLAWVNVERAERADVSAQVLEALQDVSITSCDGQPCMRLEDGQQRWARNEDYVLIHTKSAATE
;
A
#
# COMPACT_ATOMS: atom_id res chain seq x y z
N MET A 1 -119.51 -27.20 -51.85
CA MET A 1 -118.12 -26.76 -51.57
C MET A 1 -117.70 -25.97 -52.79
N ASP A 2 -117.70 -24.64 -52.65
CA ASP A 2 -117.66 -23.71 -53.78
C ASP A 2 -116.28 -23.65 -54.43
N ARG A 3 -116.27 -23.68 -55.77
CA ARG A 3 -115.06 -23.62 -56.59
C ARG A 3 -114.31 -22.28 -56.45
N SER A 4 -115.02 -21.22 -56.07
CA SER A 4 -114.46 -19.89 -55.83
C SER A 4 -113.52 -19.82 -54.63
N SER A 5 -113.76 -20.58 -53.56
CA SER A 5 -112.89 -20.52 -52.36
C SER A 5 -111.54 -21.22 -52.55
N LEU A 6 -111.49 -22.21 -53.45
CA LEU A 6 -110.24 -22.87 -53.87
C LEU A 6 -109.38 -21.93 -54.72
N ASP A 7 -109.98 -21.18 -55.64
CA ASP A 7 -109.26 -20.24 -56.50
C ASP A 7 -108.66 -19.07 -55.68
N ASP A 8 -109.40 -18.56 -54.68
CA ASP A 8 -108.91 -17.52 -53.76
C ASP A 8 -107.76 -18.01 -52.87
N PHE A 9 -107.79 -19.27 -52.43
CA PHE A 9 -106.71 -19.86 -51.63
C PHE A 9 -105.45 -20.06 -52.46
N VAL A 10 -105.57 -20.55 -53.70
CA VAL A 10 -104.43 -20.74 -54.61
C VAL A 10 -103.81 -19.38 -54.97
N ALA A 11 -104.63 -18.35 -55.20
CA ALA A 11 -104.12 -16.98 -55.44
C ALA A 11 -103.39 -16.41 -54.21
N SER A 12 -103.94 -16.60 -53.01
CA SER A 12 -103.33 -16.14 -51.76
C SER A 12 -102.03 -16.89 -51.43
N ALA A 13 -101.98 -18.20 -51.69
CA ALA A 13 -100.78 -19.01 -51.51
C ALA A 13 -99.68 -18.63 -52.51
N ALA A 14 -100.03 -18.34 -53.77
CA ALA A 14 -99.08 -17.86 -54.78
C ALA A 14 -98.50 -16.48 -54.41
N LEU A 15 -99.33 -15.57 -53.90
CA LEU A 15 -98.88 -14.27 -53.42
C LEU A 15 -97.96 -14.38 -52.19
N LEU A 16 -98.29 -15.26 -51.24
CA LEU A 16 -97.46 -15.49 -50.06
C LEU A 16 -96.13 -16.15 -50.42
N ALA A 17 -96.13 -17.15 -51.31
CA ALA A 17 -94.91 -17.77 -51.80
C ALA A 17 -94.01 -16.75 -52.52
N GLY A 18 -94.58 -15.92 -53.39
CA GLY A 18 -93.83 -14.85 -54.05
C GLY A 18 -93.28 -13.81 -53.08
N HIS A 19 -94.01 -13.47 -52.02
CA HIS A 19 -93.54 -12.56 -50.98
C HIS A 19 -92.41 -13.18 -50.15
N LEU A 20 -92.53 -14.45 -49.75
CA LEU A 20 -91.48 -15.17 -49.00
C LEU A 20 -90.21 -15.34 -49.84
N THR A 21 -90.32 -15.67 -51.13
CA THR A 21 -89.17 -15.75 -52.03
C THR A 21 -88.44 -14.40 -52.10
N ARG A 22 -89.17 -13.29 -52.28
CA ARG A 22 -88.57 -11.95 -52.29
C ARG A 22 -87.93 -11.57 -50.96
N GLN A 23 -88.55 -11.94 -49.83
CA GLN A 23 -87.98 -11.69 -48.51
C GLN A 23 -86.71 -12.52 -48.26
N CYS A 24 -86.70 -13.79 -48.68
CA CYS A 24 -85.51 -14.63 -48.61
C CYS A 24 -84.38 -14.10 -49.49
N GLU A 25 -84.65 -13.71 -50.73
CA GLU A 25 -83.64 -13.12 -51.63
C GLU A 25 -83.06 -11.83 -51.06
N LYS A 26 -83.91 -10.97 -50.50
CA LYS A 26 -83.46 -9.74 -49.83
C LYS A 26 -82.59 -10.04 -48.61
N ALA A 27 -83.01 -10.96 -47.74
CA ALA A 27 -82.26 -11.34 -46.56
C ALA A 27 -80.89 -11.97 -46.93
N VAL A 28 -80.84 -12.80 -47.98
CA VAL A 28 -79.59 -13.38 -48.48
C VAL A 28 -78.67 -12.31 -49.04
N SER A 29 -79.20 -11.34 -49.79
CA SER A 29 -78.44 -10.21 -50.31
C SER A 29 -77.86 -9.33 -49.19
N ASP A 30 -78.69 -9.01 -48.18
CA ASP A 30 -78.27 -8.20 -47.03
C ASP A 30 -77.24 -8.94 -46.15
N GLN A 31 -77.34 -10.26 -46.04
CA GLN A 31 -76.34 -11.06 -45.33
C GLN A 31 -75.02 -11.16 -46.11
N ALA A 32 -75.09 -11.26 -47.44
CA ALA A 32 -73.90 -11.27 -48.29
C ALA A 32 -73.14 -9.93 -48.24
N SER A 33 -73.85 -8.81 -48.23
CA SER A 33 -73.25 -7.48 -48.12
C SER A 33 -72.61 -7.26 -46.74
N ALA A 34 -73.31 -7.63 -45.65
CA ALA A 34 -72.77 -7.56 -44.30
C ALA A 34 -71.52 -8.45 -44.12
N ALA A 35 -71.51 -9.65 -44.71
CA ALA A 35 -70.35 -10.53 -44.68
C ALA A 35 -69.16 -9.97 -45.47
N ALA A 36 -69.41 -9.27 -46.58
CA ALA A 36 -68.37 -8.59 -47.36
C ALA A 36 -67.77 -7.41 -46.59
N GLU A 37 -68.62 -6.60 -45.95
CA GLU A 37 -68.19 -5.46 -45.12
C GLU A 37 -67.35 -5.94 -43.92
N LEU A 38 -67.78 -7.00 -43.22
CA LEU A 38 -67.01 -7.58 -42.12
C LEU A 38 -65.64 -8.09 -42.56
N ARG A 39 -65.53 -8.72 -43.74
CA ARG A 39 -64.23 -9.15 -44.29
C ARG A 39 -63.33 -7.97 -44.58
N GLN A 40 -63.88 -6.91 -45.18
CA GLN A 40 -63.11 -5.70 -45.49
C GLN A 40 -62.61 -5.02 -44.20
N VAL A 41 -63.45 -4.94 -43.17
CA VAL A 41 -63.05 -4.41 -41.85
C VAL A 41 -62.01 -5.30 -41.19
N ALA A 42 -62.15 -6.63 -41.23
CA ALA A 42 -61.18 -7.57 -40.66
C ALA A 42 -59.80 -7.50 -41.36
N GLU A 43 -59.78 -7.34 -42.68
CA GLU A 43 -58.55 -7.13 -43.46
C GLU A 43 -57.93 -5.75 -43.18
N GLY A 44 -58.76 -4.71 -43.00
CA GLY A 44 -58.31 -3.39 -42.58
C GLY A 44 -57.67 -3.43 -41.19
N ALA A 45 -58.35 -4.05 -40.23
CA ALA A 45 -57.87 -4.23 -38.86
C ALA A 45 -56.59 -5.06 -38.79
N SER A 46 -56.48 -6.14 -39.57
CA SER A 46 -55.24 -6.94 -39.65
C SER A 46 -54.09 -6.11 -40.19
N ARG A 47 -54.30 -5.34 -41.26
CA ARG A 47 -53.26 -4.44 -41.82
C ARG A 47 -52.83 -3.39 -40.81
N SER A 48 -53.77 -2.69 -40.19
CA SER A 48 -53.48 -1.71 -39.13
C SER A 48 -52.73 -2.32 -37.95
N LEU A 49 -53.07 -3.54 -37.55
CA LEU A 49 -52.37 -4.25 -36.48
C LEU A 49 -50.94 -4.61 -36.88
N THR A 50 -50.71 -5.07 -38.11
CA THR A 50 -49.34 -5.34 -38.59
C THR A 50 -48.50 -4.08 -38.71
N ALA A 51 -49.08 -2.97 -39.19
CA ALA A 51 -48.41 -1.68 -39.26
C ALA A 51 -48.07 -1.15 -37.86
N GLY A 52 -49.03 -1.19 -36.92
CA GLY A 52 -48.80 -0.76 -35.54
C GLY A 52 -47.76 -1.60 -34.80
N LYS A 53 -47.68 -2.91 -35.07
CA LYS A 53 -46.61 -3.77 -34.52
C LYS A 53 -45.23 -3.40 -35.06
N ALA A 54 -45.13 -3.11 -36.36
CA ALA A 54 -43.86 -2.69 -36.95
C ALA A 54 -43.41 -1.34 -36.37
N GLU A 55 -44.33 -0.38 -36.27
CA GLU A 55 -44.07 0.94 -35.69
C GLU A 55 -43.67 0.86 -34.21
N LEU A 56 -44.34 0.03 -33.41
CA LEU A 56 -43.95 -0.22 -32.02
C LEU A 56 -42.58 -0.89 -31.89
N ALA A 57 -42.25 -1.84 -32.78
CA ALA A 57 -40.95 -2.50 -32.78
C ALA A 57 -39.82 -1.51 -33.10
N ASP A 58 -40.05 -0.61 -34.06
CA ASP A 58 -39.09 0.42 -34.44
C ASP A 58 -38.97 1.51 -33.35
N ALA A 59 -40.08 1.94 -32.76
CA ALA A 59 -40.08 2.85 -31.62
C ALA A 59 -39.36 2.25 -30.40
N ALA A 60 -39.56 0.96 -30.12
CA ALA A 60 -38.86 0.26 -29.04
C ALA A 60 -37.35 0.17 -29.30
N ARG A 61 -36.94 -0.16 -30.54
CA ARG A 61 -35.52 -0.18 -30.92
C ARG A 61 -34.88 1.19 -30.80
N ALA A 62 -35.56 2.24 -31.25
CA ALA A 62 -35.09 3.61 -31.15
C ALA A 62 -34.96 4.06 -29.68
N ALA A 63 -35.97 3.81 -28.85
CA ALA A 63 -35.95 4.14 -27.43
C ALA A 63 -34.85 3.40 -26.67
N ILE A 64 -34.63 2.11 -26.97
CA ILE A 64 -33.54 1.33 -26.39
C ILE A 64 -32.19 1.88 -26.85
N GLY A 65 -32.03 2.17 -28.15
CA GLY A 65 -30.80 2.76 -28.69
C GLY A 65 -30.46 4.11 -28.06
N GLU A 66 -31.45 4.98 -27.90
CA GLU A 66 -31.31 6.30 -27.27
C GLU A 66 -30.96 6.18 -25.78
N ALA A 67 -31.64 5.30 -25.03
CA ALA A 67 -31.35 5.07 -23.62
C ALA A 67 -29.92 4.52 -23.43
N LEU A 68 -29.52 3.56 -24.27
CA LEU A 68 -28.20 2.97 -24.23
C LEU A 68 -27.10 3.98 -24.62
N ALA A 69 -27.36 4.83 -25.62
CA ALA A 69 -26.48 5.91 -26.03
C ALA A 69 -26.34 7.02 -24.96
N ARG A 70 -27.34 7.21 -24.10
CA ARG A 70 -27.29 8.18 -22.99
C ARG A 70 -26.61 7.65 -21.73
N GLU A 71 -26.90 6.41 -21.35
CA GLU A 71 -26.46 5.88 -20.05
C GLU A 71 -25.05 5.27 -20.07
N ILE A 72 -24.64 4.61 -21.16
CA ILE A 72 -23.29 4.03 -21.29
C ILE A 72 -22.18 5.09 -21.15
N PRO A 73 -22.19 6.25 -21.85
CA PRO A 73 -21.11 7.21 -21.73
C PRO A 73 -21.00 7.80 -20.32
N ALA A 74 -22.12 7.97 -19.59
CA ALA A 74 -22.10 8.46 -18.22
C ALA A 74 -21.38 7.48 -17.26
N VAL A 75 -21.59 6.17 -17.43
CA VAL A 75 -20.91 5.13 -16.66
C VAL A 75 -19.43 5.04 -17.03
N VAL A 76 -19.11 5.10 -18.33
CA VAL A 76 -17.71 5.10 -18.80
C VAL A 76 -16.95 6.30 -18.26
N GLU A 77 -17.54 7.49 -18.27
CA GLU A 77 -16.94 8.72 -17.73
C GLU A 77 -16.75 8.64 -16.20
N ALA A 78 -17.66 8.00 -15.48
CA ALA A 78 -17.51 7.76 -14.04
C ALA A 78 -16.36 6.80 -13.73
N ILE A 79 -16.22 5.73 -14.52
CA ILE A 79 -15.11 4.77 -14.41
C ILE A 79 -13.77 5.43 -14.77
N ALA A 80 -13.71 6.20 -15.86
CA ALA A 80 -12.51 6.93 -16.28
C ALA A 80 -12.03 7.90 -15.18
N ARG A 81 -12.94 8.70 -14.61
CA ARG A 81 -12.63 9.61 -13.49
C ARG A 81 -12.15 8.86 -12.24
N THR A 82 -12.64 7.64 -12.02
CA THR A 82 -12.21 6.80 -10.89
C THR A 82 -10.81 6.24 -11.15
N GLY A 83 -10.53 5.83 -12.38
CA GLY A 83 -9.20 5.43 -12.84
C GLY A 83 -8.16 6.54 -12.68
N ASP A 84 -8.48 7.76 -13.11
CA ASP A 84 -7.59 8.92 -12.97
C ASP A 84 -7.29 9.25 -11.51
N ARG A 85 -8.29 9.16 -10.62
CA ARG A 85 -8.10 9.36 -9.19
C ARG A 85 -7.21 8.28 -8.57
N LEU A 86 -7.41 7.02 -8.95
CA LEU A 86 -6.53 5.94 -8.51
C LEU A 86 -5.09 6.18 -8.97
N GLY A 87 -4.89 6.54 -10.24
CA GLY A 87 -3.58 6.88 -10.79
C GLY A 87 -2.89 7.98 -9.99
N GLN A 88 -3.60 9.08 -9.70
CA GLN A 88 -3.06 10.18 -8.90
C GLN A 88 -2.71 9.78 -7.46
N VAL A 89 -3.51 8.92 -6.83
CA VAL A 89 -3.25 8.42 -5.47
C VAL A 89 -2.02 7.52 -5.47
N THR A 90 -1.91 6.59 -6.43
CA THR A 90 -0.73 5.74 -6.60
C THR A 90 0.53 6.55 -6.84
N ASP A 91 0.47 7.59 -7.68
CA ASP A 91 1.58 8.50 -7.95
C ASP A 91 2.06 9.23 -6.68
N ARG A 92 1.12 9.68 -5.84
CA ARG A 92 1.44 10.33 -4.55
C ARG A 92 2.08 9.35 -3.59
N LEU A 93 1.52 8.14 -3.45
CA LEU A 93 2.07 7.07 -2.63
C LEU A 93 3.49 6.68 -3.06
N GLN A 94 3.75 6.63 -4.37
CA GLN A 94 5.07 6.26 -4.89
C GLN A 94 6.11 7.36 -4.63
N ARG A 95 5.74 8.64 -4.78
CA ARG A 95 6.61 9.78 -4.42
C ARG A 95 6.87 9.82 -2.92
N GLU A 96 5.84 9.58 -2.11
CA GLU A 96 5.98 9.53 -0.65
C GLU A 96 6.83 8.35 -0.20
N GLN A 97 6.66 7.15 -0.76
CA GLN A 97 7.53 5.99 -0.49
C GLN A 97 8.99 6.26 -0.86
N ALA A 98 9.25 6.87 -2.01
CA ALA A 98 10.61 7.23 -2.40
C ALA A 98 11.23 8.21 -1.39
N SER A 99 10.45 9.17 -0.91
CA SER A 99 10.88 10.12 0.12
C SER A 99 11.05 9.46 1.51
N ALA A 100 10.21 8.49 1.85
CA ALA A 100 10.25 7.76 3.12
C ALA A 100 11.45 6.81 3.17
N GLY A 101 11.76 6.12 2.06
CA GLY A 101 12.93 5.26 1.95
C GLY A 101 14.25 6.04 2.12
N ALA A 102 14.33 7.24 1.54
CA ALA A 102 15.49 8.12 1.73
C ALA A 102 15.63 8.58 3.19
N ARG A 103 14.53 8.97 3.84
CA ARG A 103 14.52 9.37 5.26
C ARG A 103 14.92 8.22 6.19
N MET A 104 14.43 7.00 5.94
CA MET A 104 14.82 5.81 6.69
C MET A 104 16.31 5.51 6.56
N ARG A 105 16.88 5.67 5.36
CA ARG A 105 18.33 5.52 5.14
C ARG A 105 19.14 6.52 5.95
N ILE A 106 18.74 7.79 5.98
CA ILE A 106 19.42 8.84 6.75
C ILE A 106 19.39 8.51 8.24
N ILE A 107 18.23 8.14 8.79
CA ILE A 107 18.09 7.79 10.21
C ILE A 107 18.95 6.57 10.54
N SER A 108 18.92 5.53 9.69
CA SER A 108 19.73 4.32 9.91
C SER A 108 21.23 4.62 9.94
N TRP A 109 21.71 5.54 9.08
CA TRP A 109 23.13 5.89 9.03
C TRP A 109 23.54 6.77 10.20
N GLN A 110 22.66 7.67 10.67
CA GLN A 110 22.88 8.44 11.88
C GLN A 110 23.01 7.52 13.11
N SER A 111 22.14 6.54 13.27
CA SER A 111 22.23 5.57 14.37
C SER A 111 23.51 4.73 14.30
N LEU A 112 23.94 4.32 13.11
CA LEU A 112 25.19 3.58 12.94
C LEU A 112 26.40 4.46 13.30
N ALA A 113 26.40 5.73 12.87
CA ALA A 113 27.48 6.67 13.13
C ALA A 113 27.61 7.00 14.62
N THR A 114 26.49 7.21 15.33
CA THR A 114 26.52 7.46 16.79
C THR A 114 27.03 6.25 17.55
N LEU A 115 26.63 5.04 17.16
CA LEU A 115 27.12 3.81 17.78
C LEU A 115 28.63 3.66 17.59
N CYS A 116 29.13 3.82 16.36
CA CYS A 116 30.56 3.76 16.07
C CYS A 116 31.36 4.82 16.83
N ALA A 117 30.86 6.06 16.90
CA ALA A 117 31.52 7.14 17.63
C ALA A 117 31.59 6.86 19.14
N ALA A 118 30.50 6.35 19.73
CA ALA A 118 30.47 5.98 21.14
C ALA A 118 31.45 4.83 21.45
N SER A 119 31.48 3.79 20.62
CA SER A 119 32.44 2.68 20.76
C SER A 119 33.89 3.15 20.64
N ALA A 120 34.19 4.01 19.66
CA ALA A 120 35.53 4.58 19.49
C ALA A 120 35.96 5.41 20.71
N LEU A 121 35.06 6.20 21.28
CA LEU A 121 35.32 6.98 22.49
C LEU A 121 35.65 6.09 23.69
N VAL A 122 34.93 4.99 23.88
CA VAL A 122 35.20 4.04 24.98
C VAL A 122 36.57 3.38 24.80
N VAL A 123 36.88 2.91 23.59
CA VAL A 123 38.18 2.28 23.30
C VAL A 123 39.32 3.29 23.47
N ALA A 124 39.19 4.49 22.93
CA ALA A 124 40.21 5.54 23.07
C ALA A 124 40.38 5.97 24.54
N GLY A 125 39.28 6.13 25.28
CA GLY A 125 39.32 6.50 26.70
C GLY A 125 39.99 5.42 27.56
N THR A 126 39.64 4.15 27.34
CA THR A 126 40.28 3.03 28.06
C THR A 126 41.75 2.88 27.71
N ALA A 127 42.14 3.02 26.44
CA ALA A 127 43.54 2.99 26.03
C ALA A 127 44.35 4.15 26.64
N TYR A 128 43.79 5.36 26.65
CA TYR A 128 44.43 6.53 27.26
C TYR A 128 44.64 6.34 28.76
N LEU A 129 43.61 5.87 29.48
CA LEU A 129 43.73 5.57 30.91
C LEU A 129 44.74 4.46 31.16
N ALA A 130 44.77 3.41 30.33
CA ALA A 130 45.75 2.34 30.47
C ALA A 130 47.19 2.87 30.35
N TRP A 131 47.48 3.72 29.34
CA TRP A 131 48.80 4.34 29.19
C TRP A 131 49.17 5.17 30.42
N VAL A 132 48.30 6.06 30.86
CA VAL A 132 48.57 6.92 32.03
C VAL A 132 48.80 6.09 33.30
N ASN A 133 48.09 4.99 33.48
CA ASN A 133 48.29 4.09 34.63
C ASN A 133 49.58 3.30 34.53
N VAL A 134 49.96 2.81 33.33
CA VAL A 134 51.26 2.14 33.12
C VAL A 134 52.40 3.11 33.40
N GLU A 135 52.35 4.33 32.90
CA GLU A 135 53.40 5.32 33.14
C GLU A 135 53.48 5.74 34.62
N ARG A 136 52.35 5.76 35.34
CA ARG A 136 52.34 5.96 36.80
C ARG A 136 52.89 4.74 37.54
N ALA A 137 52.61 3.53 37.07
CA ALA A 137 53.11 2.30 37.65
C ALA A 137 54.63 2.19 37.46
N GLU A 138 55.16 2.53 36.29
CA GLU A 138 56.61 2.60 36.05
C GLU A 138 57.28 3.61 37.00
N ARG A 139 56.69 4.79 37.21
CA ARG A 139 57.22 5.78 38.16
C ARG A 139 57.11 5.32 39.63
N ALA A 140 56.06 4.59 39.98
CA ALA A 140 55.89 4.01 41.31
C ALA A 140 56.88 2.86 41.58
N ASP A 141 57.14 2.03 40.58
CA ASP A 141 58.12 0.95 40.64
C ASP A 141 59.54 1.49 40.83
N VAL A 142 59.90 2.57 40.13
CA VAL A 142 61.20 3.25 40.34
C VAL A 142 61.33 3.82 41.75
N SER A 143 60.25 4.37 42.33
CA SER A 143 60.29 4.91 43.70
C SER A 143 60.30 3.80 44.77
N ALA A 144 59.71 2.65 44.50
CA ALA A 144 59.86 1.45 45.33
C ALA A 144 61.29 0.89 45.27
N GLN A 145 61.91 0.82 44.08
CA GLN A 145 63.30 0.41 43.91
C GLN A 145 64.28 1.37 44.61
N VAL A 146 64.00 2.69 44.62
CA VAL A 146 64.80 3.68 45.37
C VAL A 146 64.61 3.55 46.88
N LEU A 147 63.41 3.19 47.35
CA LEU A 147 63.14 2.99 48.78
C LEU A 147 63.81 1.71 49.32
N GLU A 148 63.88 0.66 48.51
CA GLU A 148 64.63 -0.57 48.82
C GLU A 148 66.15 -0.32 48.82
N ALA A 149 66.66 0.50 47.90
CA ALA A 149 68.07 0.92 47.89
C ALA A 149 68.46 1.82 49.08
N LEU A 150 67.51 2.56 49.66
CA LEU A 150 67.72 3.36 50.88
C LEU A 150 67.70 2.51 52.16
N GLN A 151 67.15 1.29 52.12
CA GLN A 151 67.04 0.41 53.28
C GLN A 151 68.38 -0.26 53.66
N ASP A 152 69.33 -0.33 52.72
CA ASP A 152 70.70 -0.83 52.93
C ASP A 152 71.67 0.23 53.46
N VAL A 153 71.20 1.47 53.69
CA VAL A 153 72.04 2.57 54.18
C VAL A 153 71.66 2.92 55.61
N SER A 154 72.44 2.42 56.57
CA SER A 154 72.37 2.84 57.96
C SER A 154 72.88 4.30 58.08
N ILE A 155 71.95 5.26 58.00
CA ILE A 155 72.22 6.65 58.38
C ILE A 155 72.19 6.72 59.92
N THR A 156 73.35 6.94 60.52
CA THR A 156 73.53 7.09 61.96
C THR A 156 73.83 8.54 62.30
N SER A 157 73.59 8.98 63.54
CA SER A 157 73.90 10.34 63.98
C SER A 157 75.29 10.33 64.60
N CYS A 158 76.25 11.03 63.98
CA CYS A 158 77.55 11.29 64.54
C CYS A 158 77.54 12.73 65.06
N ASP A 159 77.62 12.92 66.38
CA ASP A 159 77.73 14.24 67.01
C ASP A 159 76.71 15.30 66.51
N GLY A 160 75.47 14.86 66.25
CA GLY A 160 74.37 15.74 65.84
C GLY A 160 74.29 16.04 64.35
N GLN A 161 75.16 15.44 63.52
CA GLN A 161 75.07 15.49 62.07
C GLN A 161 74.84 14.09 61.47
N PRO A 162 74.01 13.96 60.42
CA PRO A 162 73.76 12.67 59.79
C PRO A 162 75.01 12.17 59.08
N CYS A 163 75.49 10.97 59.45
CA CYS A 163 76.67 10.33 58.91
C CYS A 163 76.31 8.94 58.33
N MET A 164 77.00 8.53 57.27
CA MET A 164 76.82 7.23 56.62
C MET A 164 78.02 6.33 56.94
N ARG A 165 77.77 5.12 57.45
CA ARG A 165 78.84 4.17 57.79
C ARG A 165 79.28 3.41 56.54
N LEU A 166 80.43 3.77 55.97
CA LEU A 166 81.07 3.05 54.87
C LEU A 166 81.86 1.85 55.43
N GLU A 167 81.71 0.66 54.83
CA GLU A 167 82.61 -0.47 55.12
C GLU A 167 83.98 -0.26 54.45
N ASP A 168 85.05 -0.75 55.09
CA ASP A 168 86.41 -0.61 54.59
C ASP A 168 86.57 -1.32 53.24
N GLY A 169 86.83 -0.54 52.18
CA GLY A 169 87.08 -1.04 50.82
C GLY A 169 86.04 -0.66 49.75
N GLN A 170 85.03 0.15 50.09
CA GLN A 170 83.97 0.53 49.13
C GLN A 170 84.48 1.49 48.03
N GLN A 171 84.19 1.16 46.76
CA GLN A 171 84.76 1.85 45.60
C GLN A 171 84.06 3.20 45.36
N ARG A 172 84.83 4.30 45.35
CA ARG A 172 84.32 5.64 45.05
C ARG A 172 83.93 5.76 43.59
N TRP A 173 82.88 6.54 43.30
CA TRP A 173 82.45 6.74 41.92
C TRP A 173 83.49 7.57 41.17
N ALA A 174 84.17 6.95 40.20
CA ALA A 174 85.35 7.52 39.54
C ALA A 174 85.11 8.87 38.80
N ARG A 175 83.87 9.35 38.68
CA ARG A 175 83.54 10.65 38.06
C ARG A 175 83.25 11.77 39.05
N ASN A 176 82.98 11.47 40.32
CA ASN A 176 82.72 12.48 41.32
C ASN A 176 83.07 11.95 42.72
N GLU A 177 84.03 12.62 43.38
CA GLU A 177 84.57 12.20 44.67
C GLU A 177 83.58 12.33 45.83
N ASP A 178 82.49 13.09 45.62
CA ASP A 178 81.42 13.32 46.60
C ASP A 178 80.43 12.14 46.69
N TYR A 179 80.53 11.14 45.80
CA TYR A 179 79.58 10.02 45.72
C TYR A 179 80.28 8.64 45.80
N VAL A 180 79.62 7.69 46.44
CA VAL A 180 80.10 6.31 46.61
C VAL A 180 79.16 5.32 45.92
N LEU A 181 79.70 4.30 45.26
CA LEU A 181 78.92 3.26 44.58
C LEU A 181 78.41 2.23 45.59
N ILE A 182 77.08 2.09 45.66
CA ILE A 182 76.42 1.03 46.41
C ILE A 182 76.08 -0.08 45.42
N HIS A 183 76.66 -1.26 45.64
CA HIS A 183 76.31 -2.46 44.88
C HIS A 183 75.25 -3.23 45.67
N THR A 184 74.01 -3.21 45.20
CA THR A 184 72.96 -4.06 45.76
C THR A 184 73.23 -5.51 45.36
N LYS A 185 73.02 -6.44 46.28
CA LYS A 185 73.39 -7.85 46.14
C LYS A 185 72.45 -8.66 45.21
N SER A 186 71.87 -8.00 44.20
CA SER A 186 70.99 -8.62 43.21
C SER A 186 71.60 -8.70 41.79
N ALA A 187 72.77 -8.09 41.55
CA ALA A 187 73.47 -8.17 40.26
C ALA A 187 74.68 -9.12 40.31
N ALA A 188 74.50 -10.31 40.92
CA ALA A 188 75.48 -11.39 40.89
C ALA A 188 74.80 -12.74 40.60
N THR A 189 74.13 -12.81 39.46
CA THR A 189 73.90 -14.06 38.72
C THR A 189 73.93 -13.73 37.24
N GLU A 190 75.13 -13.68 36.67
CA GLU A 190 75.58 -14.41 35.48
C GLU A 190 77.09 -14.20 35.28
#